data_AF-A0A925MKE9-F1
#
_entry.id   AF-A0A925MKE9-F1
#
_cell.length_a   1.000
_cell.length_b   1.000
_cell.length_c   1.000
_cell.angle_alpha   90.00
_cell.angle_beta   90.00
_cell.angle_gamma   90.00
#
_symmetry.space_group_name_H-M   'P 1'
#
loop_
_entity.id
_entity.type
_entity.pdbx_description
1 polymer ?
#
loop_
_entity_poly.entity_id
_entity_poly.type
_entity_poly.pdbx_seq_one_letter_code
_entity_poly.pdbx_strand_id
1 'polypeptide(L)' 'ARVHTVVKGDSLWVISKKYNVPIDAIKAANAMTKDTVVLGTKLQIPAN' A
#
# COMPACT_ATOMS: atom_id res chain seq x y z
N ALA A 1 4.62 -7.83 -9.56
CA ALA A 1 4.48 -6.71 -8.60
C ALA A 1 3.65 -5.59 -9.24
N ARG A 2 2.55 -5.17 -8.62
CA ARG A 2 1.81 -3.96 -9.06
C ARG A 2 2.36 -2.76 -8.30
N VAL A 3 2.43 -1.61 -8.94
CA VAL A 3 2.77 -0.35 -8.28
C VAL A 3 1.52 0.51 -8.24
N HIS A 4 1.09 0.89 -7.03
CA HIS A 4 -0.05 1.78 -6.81
C HIS A 4 0.45 3.13 -6.32
N THR A 5 0.11 4.20 -7.03
CA THR A 5 0.42 5.56 -6.57
C THR A 5 -0.68 6.01 -5.62
N VAL A 6 -0.29 6.35 -4.40
CA VAL A 6 -1.21 6.78 -3.35
C VAL A 6 -1.76 8.16 -3.73
N VAL A 7 -3.08 8.28 -3.85
CA VAL A 7 -3.75 9.55 -4.15
C VAL A 7 -4.48 10.11 -2.94
N LYS A 8 -4.87 11.39 -3.00
CA LYS A 8 -5.56 12.06 -1.88
C LYS A 8 -6.85 11.32 -1.54
N GLY A 9 -6.92 10.76 -0.33
CA GLY A 9 -8.04 9.94 0.14
C GLY A 9 -7.76 8.44 0.18
N ASP A 10 -6.66 7.97 -0.42
CA ASP A 10 -6.21 6.59 -0.23
C ASP A 10 -5.56 6.41 1.14
N SER A 11 -5.88 5.28 1.78
CA SER A 11 -5.23 4.79 2.99
C SER A 11 -4.76 3.36 2.78
N LEU A 12 -3.80 2.90 3.59
CA LEU A 12 -3.33 1.50 3.56
C LEU A 12 -4.49 0.51 3.66
N TRP A 13 -5.54 0.85 4.41
CA TRP A 13 -6.74 0.02 4.54
C TRP A 13 -7.54 -0.05 3.24
N VAL A 14 -7.79 1.08 2.57
CA VAL A 14 -8.51 1.11 1.29
C VAL A 14 -7.73 0.36 0.21
N ILE A 15 -6.41 0.56 0.16
CA ILE A 15 -5.52 -0.12 -0.77
C ILE A 15 -5.50 -1.63 -0.49
N SER A 16 -5.36 -2.02 0.77
CA SER A 16 -5.43 -3.41 1.22
C SER A 16 -6.74 -4.08 0.77
N LYS A 17 -7.88 -3.43 1.02
CA LYS A 17 -9.20 -3.93 0.60
C LYS A 17 -9.34 -3.99 -0.92
N LYS A 18 -8.89 -2.95 -1.63
CA LYS A 18 -8.98 -2.83 -3.09
C LYS A 18 -8.21 -3.93 -3.81
N TYR A 19 -7.01 -4.23 -3.32
CA TYR A 19 -6.16 -5.26 -3.90
C TYR A 19 -6.30 -6.63 -3.24
N ASN A 20 -7.15 -6.73 -2.21
CA ASN A 20 -7.31 -7.90 -1.36
C ASN A 20 -5.97 -8.43 -0.81
N VAL A 21 -5.10 -7.50 -0.40
CA VAL A 21 -3.75 -7.80 0.11
C VAL A 21 -3.68 -7.36 1.56
N PRO A 22 -3.08 -8.16 2.46
CA PRO A 22 -2.88 -7.74 3.85
C PRO A 22 -1.95 -6.52 3.93
N ILE A 23 -2.30 -5.60 4.84
CA ILE A 23 -1.52 -4.37 5.11
C ILE A 23 -0.06 -4.72 5.41
N ASP A 24 0.18 -5.79 6.17
CA ASP A 24 1.53 -6.23 6.52
C ASP A 24 2.35 -6.68 5.32
N ALA A 25 1.75 -7.31 4.31
CA ALA A 25 2.46 -7.65 3.08
C ALA A 25 2.82 -6.40 2.29
N ILE A 26 1.91 -5.42 2.19
CA ILE A 26 2.19 -4.12 1.56
C ILE A 26 3.34 -3.42 2.31
N LYS A 27 3.32 -3.44 3.65
CA LYS A 27 4.40 -2.87 4.46
C LYS A 27 5.73 -3.57 4.23
N ALA A 28 5.74 -4.90 4.23
CA ALA A 28 6.93 -5.71 3.98
C ALA A 28 7.53 -5.44 2.59
N ALA A 29 6.68 -5.37 1.56
CA ALA A 29 7.12 -5.09 0.19
C ALA A 29 7.68 -3.67 -0.02
N ASN A 30 7.26 -2.69 0.80
CA ASN A 30 7.70 -1.30 0.71
C ASN A 30 8.70 -0.90 1.80
N ALA A 31 9.17 -1.87 2.60
CA ALA A 31 9.98 -1.61 3.80
C ALA A 31 9.39 -0.52 4.72
N MET A 32 8.06 -0.46 4.81
CA MET A 32 7.36 0.53 5.63
C MET A 32 7.21 0.02 7.07
N THR A 33 7.66 0.82 8.02
CA THR A 33 7.48 0.57 9.46
C THR A 33 6.32 1.35 10.06
N LYS A 34 5.76 2.31 9.34
CA LYS A 34 4.66 3.17 9.78
C LYS A 34 3.43 2.94 8.91
N ASP A 35 2.26 3.02 9.53
CA ASP A 35 0.97 2.96 8.84
C ASP A 35 0.62 4.29 8.14
N THR A 36 1.49 5.28 8.25
CA THR A 36 1.33 6.58 7.59
C THR A 36 1.78 6.49 6.14
N VAL A 37 0.85 6.69 5.22
CA VAL A 37 1.12 6.71 3.78
C VAL A 37 1.19 8.14 3.30
N VAL A 38 2.23 8.48 2.54
CA VAL A 38 2.39 9.82 1.97
C VAL A 38 1.76 9.87 0.58
N LEU A 39 0.94 10.88 0.34
CA LEU A 39 0.33 11.16 -0.95
C LEU A 39 1.40 11.32 -2.03
N GLY A 40 1.17 10.70 -3.19
CA GLY A 40 2.11 10.67 -4.31
C GLY A 40 3.18 9.56 -4.20
N THR A 41 3.22 8.81 -3.11
CA THR A 41 4.16 7.69 -2.97
C THR A 41 3.72 6.51 -3.81
N LYS A 42 4.67 5.86 -4.47
CA LYS A 42 4.47 4.62 -5.20
C LYS A 42 4.64 3.44 -4.23
N LEU A 43 3.55 2.74 -3.94
CA LEU A 43 3.57 1.52 -3.14
C LEU A 43 3.62 0.29 -4.05
N GLN A 44 4.59 -0.59 -3.82
CA GLN A 44 4.55 -1.96 -4.32
C GLN A 44 3.47 -2.75 -3.60
N ILE A 45 2.51 -3.22 -4.37
CA ILE A 45 1.47 -4.14 -3.90
C ILE A 45 1.93 -5.56 -4.27
N PRO A 46 2.35 -6.36 -3.28
CA PRO A 46 2.58 -7.78 -3.49
C PRO A 46 1.21 -8.44 -3.68
N ALA A 47 0.93 -8.91 -4.90
CA ALA A 47 -0.22 -9.77 -5.11
C ALA A 47 0.12 -11.15 -4.53
N ASN A 48 -0.83 -11.73 -3.81
CA ASN A 48 -0.73 -13.09 -3.30
C ASN A 48 -0.75 -14.10 -4.46
#